data_AF-A0A8J3Q435-F1
#
_entry.id   AF-A0A8J3Q435-F1
#
_cell.length_a   1.000
_cell.length_b   1.000
_cell.length_c   1.000
_cell.angle_alpha   90.00
_cell.angle_beta   90.00
_cell.angle_gamma   90.00
#
_symmetry.space_group_name_H-M   'P 1'
#
loop_
_entity.id
_entity.type
_entity.pdbx_description
1 polymer ?
#
loop_
_entity_poly.entity_id
_entity_poly.type
_entity_poly.pdbx_seq_one_letter_code
_entity_poly.pdbx_strand_id
1 'polypeptide(L)'
;MNDRLPEFFPKFKKLHGVYVMRRTYEATCAFLDGYEVGCGHRVLKEFHSWLVPRGKGRPELYWPQLVLCEVYPDNALPDIRYFTPEQDEQAVAVLFNLLEEFFEAGEQHGSKVDQRFRIKLQTDERNACTMMFEPMGVTYDLGPDENMYAEAQSMEKQEMEIVVWPGGISVWPPGPVKTFDAAGNELDELNY
;
A
#
# COMPACT_ATOMS: atom_id res chain seq x y z
N MET A 1 -17.86 10.07 -3.25
CA MET A 1 -16.85 9.90 -4.31
C MET A 1 -15.82 8.98 -3.68
N ASN A 2 -15.79 7.70 -4.06
CA ASN A 2 -15.07 6.65 -3.31
C ASN A 2 -13.80 6.17 -4.02
N ASP A 3 -13.54 6.62 -5.23
CA ASP A 3 -12.42 6.15 -6.03
C ASP A 3 -11.11 6.63 -5.39
N ARG A 4 -10.11 5.73 -5.29
CA ARG A 4 -8.76 6.10 -4.87
C ARG A 4 -8.16 7.06 -5.89
N LEU A 5 -7.19 7.87 -5.46
CA LEU A 5 -6.56 8.85 -6.34
C LEU A 5 -6.00 8.23 -7.65
N PRO A 6 -5.33 7.06 -7.68
CA PRO A 6 -4.86 6.46 -8.93
C PRO A 6 -6.00 6.12 -9.92
N GLU A 7 -7.15 5.69 -9.41
CA GLU A 7 -8.33 5.34 -10.22
C GLU A 7 -8.99 6.59 -10.81
N PHE A 8 -9.05 7.66 -10.00
CA PHE A 8 -9.64 8.93 -10.40
C PHE A 8 -8.72 9.78 -11.29
N PHE A 9 -7.40 9.65 -11.12
CA PHE A 9 -6.42 10.53 -11.73
C PHE A 9 -6.49 10.61 -13.26
N PRO A 10 -6.67 9.51 -14.04
CA PRO A 10 -6.81 9.61 -15.49
C PRO A 10 -7.97 10.52 -15.93
N LYS A 11 -9.10 10.46 -15.21
CA LYS A 11 -10.25 11.33 -15.45
C LYS A 11 -9.94 12.78 -15.04
N PHE A 12 -9.32 12.96 -13.88
CA PHE A 12 -8.90 14.28 -13.40
C PHE A 12 -7.95 14.96 -14.38
N LYS A 13 -6.89 14.29 -14.82
CA LYS A 13 -5.91 14.80 -15.80
C LYS A 13 -6.60 15.20 -17.10
N LYS A 14 -7.47 14.34 -17.65
CA LYS A 14 -8.22 14.62 -18.89
C LYS A 14 -9.18 15.80 -18.78
N LEU A 15 -9.80 15.98 -17.60
CA LEU A 15 -10.82 16.99 -17.35
C LEU A 15 -10.34 18.06 -16.35
N HIS A 16 -9.04 18.35 -16.33
CA HIS A 16 -8.43 19.20 -15.29
C HIS A 16 -9.15 20.55 -15.13
N GLY A 17 -9.45 21.22 -16.24
CA GLY A 17 -10.18 22.50 -16.22
C GLY A 17 -11.64 22.44 -15.76
N VAL A 18 -12.24 21.24 -15.67
CA VAL A 18 -13.59 21.05 -15.13
C VAL A 18 -13.54 20.95 -13.60
N TYR A 19 -12.52 20.28 -13.07
CA TYR A 19 -12.35 20.09 -11.63
C TYR A 19 -11.69 21.29 -10.95
N VAL A 20 -10.73 21.91 -11.65
CA VAL A 20 -9.92 23.00 -11.15
C VAL A 20 -10.18 24.22 -12.03
N MET A 21 -11.10 25.07 -11.58
CA MET A 21 -11.58 26.24 -12.36
C MET A 21 -10.45 27.18 -12.78
N ARG A 22 -9.48 27.42 -11.90
CA ARG A 22 -8.24 28.15 -12.21
C ARG A 22 -7.15 27.11 -12.31
N ARG A 23 -6.69 26.79 -13.52
CA ARG A 23 -5.66 25.76 -13.80
C ARG A 23 -4.25 26.17 -13.33
N THR A 24 -4.15 26.76 -12.15
CA THR A 24 -2.89 27.08 -11.51
C THR A 24 -2.36 25.87 -10.76
N TYR A 25 -1.07 25.86 -10.51
CA TYR A 25 -0.40 24.83 -9.74
C TYR A 25 -0.94 24.77 -8.31
N GLU A 26 -1.10 25.93 -7.66
CA GLU A 26 -1.67 26.05 -6.31
C GLU A 26 -3.08 25.44 -6.22
N ALA A 27 -3.97 25.80 -7.15
CA ALA A 27 -5.35 25.31 -7.14
C ALA A 27 -5.43 23.80 -7.44
N THR A 28 -4.50 23.29 -8.27
CA THR A 28 -4.37 21.86 -8.55
C THR A 28 -3.94 21.10 -7.30
N CYS A 29 -2.96 21.62 -6.56
CA CYS A 29 -2.51 21.00 -5.31
C CYS A 29 -3.60 21.03 -4.24
N ALA A 30 -4.25 22.18 -4.05
CA ALA A 30 -5.35 22.33 -3.10
C ALA A 30 -6.52 21.38 -3.40
N PHE A 31 -6.84 21.17 -4.68
CA PHE A 31 -7.85 20.22 -5.09
C PHE A 31 -7.45 18.77 -4.76
N LEU A 32 -6.21 18.37 -5.03
CA LEU A 32 -5.72 17.02 -4.73
C LEU A 32 -5.69 16.74 -3.22
N ASP A 33 -5.21 17.69 -2.42
CA ASP A 33 -5.24 17.59 -0.96
C ASP A 33 -6.69 17.45 -0.45
N GLY A 34 -7.60 18.29 -0.96
CA GLY A 34 -9.01 18.22 -0.60
C GLY A 34 -9.70 16.91 -1.03
N TYR A 35 -9.35 16.40 -2.21
CA TYR A 35 -9.84 15.12 -2.71
C TYR A 35 -9.40 13.98 -1.79
N GLU A 36 -8.11 13.93 -1.43
CA GLU A 36 -7.57 12.90 -0.56
C GLU A 36 -8.20 12.94 0.84
N VAL A 37 -8.30 14.12 1.45
CA VAL A 37 -8.97 14.30 2.75
C VAL A 37 -10.43 13.86 2.68
N GLY A 38 -11.13 14.21 1.61
CA GLY A 38 -12.54 13.84 1.40
C GLY A 38 -12.76 12.34 1.19
N CYS A 39 -11.80 11.63 0.62
CA CYS A 39 -11.86 10.18 0.41
C CYS A 39 -11.26 9.36 1.58
N GLY A 40 -10.53 9.99 2.51
CA GLY A 40 -9.92 9.32 3.66
C GLY A 40 -8.71 8.44 3.32
N HIS A 41 -8.12 8.62 2.14
CA HIS A 41 -6.96 7.86 1.67
C HIS A 41 -5.63 8.55 2.06
N ARG A 42 -4.49 7.88 1.82
CA ARG A 42 -3.13 8.37 2.17
C ARG A 42 -2.13 8.32 1.02
N VAL A 43 -2.63 8.35 -0.22
CA VAL A 43 -1.85 8.30 -1.45
C VAL A 43 -0.84 9.44 -1.58
N LEU A 44 -1.18 10.69 -1.25
CA LEU A 44 -0.24 11.82 -1.33
C LEU A 44 0.83 11.79 -0.23
N LYS A 45 0.54 11.14 0.90
CA LYS A 45 1.56 10.84 1.92
C LYS A 45 2.59 9.83 1.40
N GLU A 46 2.12 8.80 0.70
CA GLU A 46 2.99 7.83 0.02
C GLU A 46 3.77 8.49 -1.13
N PHE A 47 3.11 9.36 -1.90
CA PHE A 47 3.75 10.16 -2.95
C PHE A 47 4.85 11.08 -2.40
N HIS A 48 4.62 11.76 -1.27
CA HIS A 48 5.65 12.52 -0.56
C HIS A 48 6.86 11.63 -0.23
N SER A 49 6.59 10.48 0.36
CA SER A 49 7.64 9.51 0.75
C SER A 49 8.40 8.97 -0.46
N TRP A 50 7.75 8.89 -1.62
CA TRP A 50 8.35 8.49 -2.89
C TRP A 50 9.20 9.58 -3.54
N LEU A 51 8.85 10.86 -3.36
CA LEU A 51 9.64 11.99 -3.87
C LEU A 51 10.94 12.20 -3.09
N VAL A 52 10.94 11.99 -1.76
CA VAL A 52 12.11 12.28 -0.90
C VAL A 52 13.41 11.58 -1.36
N PRO A 53 13.42 10.26 -1.67
CA PRO A 53 14.63 9.57 -2.13
C PRO A 53 15.22 10.09 -3.45
N ARG A 54 14.48 10.88 -4.25
CA ARG A 54 14.99 11.47 -5.50
C ARG A 54 16.05 12.54 -5.27
N GLY A 55 16.16 13.07 -4.04
CA GLY A 55 17.25 13.95 -3.61
C GLY A 55 17.28 15.33 -4.28
N LYS A 56 16.16 15.77 -4.87
CA LYS A 56 16.04 17.08 -5.55
C LYS A 56 15.74 18.24 -4.60
N GLY A 57 15.19 17.94 -3.43
CA GLY A 57 14.90 18.92 -2.39
C GLY A 57 15.07 18.34 -1.00
N ARG A 58 15.07 19.22 -0.02
CA ARG A 58 15.07 18.89 1.41
C ARG A 58 13.85 18.05 1.83
N PRO A 59 14.03 17.02 2.68
CA PRO A 59 12.94 16.11 3.07
C PRO A 59 11.83 16.78 3.90
N GLU A 60 12.10 17.94 4.51
CA GLU A 60 11.12 18.70 5.28
C GLU A 60 10.12 19.47 4.39
N LEU A 61 10.40 19.58 3.08
CA LEU A 61 9.49 20.20 2.14
C LEU A 61 8.23 19.34 2.01
N TYR A 62 7.07 20.01 1.96
CA TYR A 62 5.81 19.38 1.63
C TYR A 62 5.80 18.98 0.14
N TRP A 63 4.95 18.02 -0.24
CA TRP A 63 5.01 17.39 -1.56
C TRP A 63 4.90 18.39 -2.72
N PRO A 64 4.12 19.49 -2.66
CA PRO A 64 4.10 20.47 -3.75
C PRO A 64 5.44 21.16 -3.94
N GLN A 65 6.14 21.52 -2.86
CA GLN A 65 7.48 22.08 -2.99
C GLN A 65 8.48 21.05 -3.53
N LEU A 66 8.38 19.78 -3.14
CA LEU A 66 9.22 18.71 -3.68
C LEU A 66 9.01 18.52 -5.19
N VAL A 67 7.78 18.64 -5.68
CA VAL A 67 7.48 18.61 -7.11
C VAL A 67 8.13 19.80 -7.84
N LEU A 68 8.10 21.00 -7.26
CA LEU A 68 8.77 22.17 -7.85
C LEU A 68 10.30 22.02 -7.88
N CYS A 69 10.88 21.25 -6.96
CA CYS A 69 12.32 20.96 -6.96
C CYS A 69 12.78 20.13 -8.19
N GLU A 70 11.85 19.55 -8.97
CA GLU A 70 12.19 18.91 -10.25
C GLU A 70 12.51 19.94 -11.35
N VAL A 71 12.07 21.19 -11.18
CA VAL A 71 12.24 22.27 -12.15
C VAL A 71 13.18 23.35 -11.65
N TYR A 72 13.10 23.65 -10.35
CA TYR A 72 13.84 24.72 -9.70
C TYR A 72 14.79 24.14 -8.66
N PRO A 73 15.94 24.78 -8.40
CA PRO A 73 16.76 24.37 -7.27
C PRO A 73 16.05 24.70 -5.95
N ASP A 74 16.17 23.82 -4.95
CA ASP A 74 15.52 23.94 -3.63
C ASP A 74 15.72 25.31 -2.96
N ASN A 75 16.91 25.90 -3.10
CA ASN A 75 17.22 27.21 -2.51
C ASN A 75 16.69 28.42 -3.31
N ALA A 76 16.01 28.20 -4.44
CA ALA A 76 15.44 29.25 -5.27
C ALA A 76 14.02 28.88 -5.78
N LEU A 77 13.23 28.22 -4.94
CA LEU A 77 11.83 27.93 -5.23
C LEU A 77 11.04 29.25 -5.43
N PRO A 78 10.32 29.40 -6.55
CA PRO A 78 9.47 30.56 -6.78
C PRO A 78 8.23 30.53 -5.88
N ASP A 79 7.68 31.71 -5.59
CA ASP A 79 6.41 31.82 -4.85
C ASP A 79 5.24 31.52 -5.79
N ILE A 80 4.54 30.41 -5.52
CA ILE A 80 3.45 29.87 -6.34
C ILE A 80 2.30 30.85 -6.57
N ARG A 81 2.13 31.84 -5.69
CA ARG A 81 1.07 32.85 -5.80
C ARG A 81 1.31 33.85 -6.93
N TYR A 82 2.54 33.89 -7.46
CA TYR A 82 2.98 34.80 -8.50
C TYR A 82 3.46 34.09 -9.76
N PHE A 83 3.07 32.83 -9.95
CA PHE A 83 3.38 32.11 -11.18
C PHE A 83 2.78 32.83 -12.40
N THR A 84 3.56 32.89 -13.49
CA THR A 84 2.99 33.18 -14.80
C THR A 84 2.18 31.97 -15.29
N PRO A 85 1.26 32.15 -16.25
CA PRO A 85 0.50 31.04 -16.82
C PRO A 85 1.38 29.90 -17.34
N GLU A 86 2.54 30.22 -17.90
CA GLU A 86 3.50 29.24 -18.42
C GLU A 86 4.19 28.47 -17.29
N GLN A 87 4.49 29.14 -16.16
CA GLN A 87 5.03 28.47 -14.97
C GLN A 87 4.01 27.53 -14.33
N ASP A 88 2.74 27.96 -14.27
CA ASP A 88 1.63 27.11 -13.83
C ASP A 88 1.46 25.88 -14.72
N GLU A 89 1.45 26.07 -16.04
CA GLU A 89 1.34 24.98 -17.01
C GLU A 89 2.51 23.99 -16.86
N GLN A 90 3.74 24.49 -16.77
CA GLN A 90 4.92 23.65 -16.59
C GLN A 90 4.87 22.87 -15.27
N ALA A 91 4.54 23.52 -14.15
CA ALA A 91 4.49 22.89 -12.84
C ALA A 91 3.37 21.84 -12.76
N VAL A 92 2.20 22.09 -13.35
CA VAL A 92 1.10 21.12 -13.43
C VAL A 92 1.50 19.93 -14.31
N ALA A 93 2.17 20.17 -15.44
CA ALA A 93 2.65 19.08 -16.29
C ALA A 93 3.65 18.18 -15.55
N VAL A 94 4.59 18.78 -14.81
CA VAL A 94 5.55 18.04 -13.98
C VAL A 94 4.85 17.25 -12.89
N LEU A 95 3.90 17.86 -12.16
CA LEU A 95 3.09 17.15 -11.17
C LEU A 95 2.39 15.93 -11.77
N PHE A 96 1.75 16.10 -12.92
CA PHE A 96 1.03 14.99 -13.55
C PHE A 96 1.95 13.86 -13.99
N ASN A 97 3.11 14.18 -14.56
CA ASN A 97 4.09 13.16 -14.93
C ASN A 97 4.62 12.41 -13.69
N LEU A 98 4.90 13.13 -12.59
CA LEU A 98 5.37 12.49 -11.35
C LEU A 98 4.31 11.59 -10.71
N LEU A 99 3.04 12.00 -10.76
CA LEU A 99 1.94 11.17 -10.29
C LEU A 99 1.79 9.91 -11.15
N GLU A 100 1.92 10.02 -12.48
CA GLU A 100 1.93 8.85 -13.37
C GLU A 100 3.09 7.92 -13.06
N GLU A 101 4.32 8.44 -12.96
CA GLU A 101 5.49 7.64 -12.58
C GLU A 101 5.30 6.96 -11.22
N PHE A 102 4.74 7.67 -10.24
CA PHE A 102 4.44 7.13 -8.92
C PHE A 102 3.39 6.02 -8.98
N PHE A 103 2.31 6.20 -9.75
CA PHE A 103 1.29 5.17 -9.90
C PHE A 103 1.80 3.98 -10.69
N GLU A 104 2.60 4.17 -11.73
CA GLU A 104 3.24 3.08 -12.48
C GLU A 104 4.23 2.32 -11.62
N ALA A 105 5.07 3.01 -10.84
CA ALA A 105 5.95 2.36 -9.86
C ALA A 105 5.12 1.63 -8.80
N GLY A 106 4.01 2.23 -8.39
CA GLY A 106 3.02 1.68 -7.49
C GLY A 106 2.22 0.52 -8.07
N GLU A 107 2.12 0.34 -9.39
CA GLU A 107 1.53 -0.80 -10.10
C GLU A 107 2.58 -1.89 -10.36
N GLN A 108 3.83 -1.52 -10.61
CA GLN A 108 4.97 -2.45 -10.65
C GLN A 108 5.23 -3.09 -9.28
N HIS A 109 4.98 -2.35 -8.19
CA HIS A 109 4.90 -2.88 -6.82
C HIS A 109 3.45 -3.25 -6.42
N GLY A 110 2.45 -2.82 -7.20
CA GLY A 110 0.99 -2.95 -6.98
C GLY A 110 0.35 -4.07 -7.77
N SER A 111 1.17 -4.88 -8.43
CA SER A 111 0.95 -6.31 -8.48
C SER A 111 1.17 -6.97 -7.11
N LYS A 112 0.94 -6.24 -6.00
CA LYS A 112 0.24 -6.79 -4.84
C LYS A 112 -1.19 -7.16 -5.26
N VAL A 113 -1.26 -8.25 -6.03
CA VAL A 113 -2.23 -9.32 -5.72
C VAL A 113 -2.29 -9.42 -4.20
N ASP A 114 -3.45 -9.66 -3.62
CA ASP A 114 -3.55 -10.16 -2.24
C ASP A 114 -2.63 -11.39 -2.13
N GLN A 115 -1.35 -11.16 -1.85
CA GLN A 115 -0.30 -12.15 -2.00
C GLN A 115 -0.44 -12.99 -0.75
N ARG A 116 -1.41 -13.88 -0.79
CA ARG A 116 -1.54 -14.90 0.22
C ARG A 116 -0.49 -15.94 -0.09
N PHE A 117 0.29 -16.28 0.92
CA PHE A 117 1.07 -17.49 0.87
C PHE A 117 0.26 -18.57 1.57
N ARG A 118 0.21 -19.75 0.95
CA ARG A 118 -0.42 -20.93 1.53
C ARG A 118 0.64 -21.81 2.13
N ILE A 119 0.51 -22.08 3.43
CA ILE A 119 1.34 -23.05 4.13
C ILE A 119 0.59 -24.36 4.28
N LYS A 120 1.29 -25.48 4.11
CA LYS A 120 0.82 -26.81 4.48
C LYS A 120 1.49 -27.19 5.80
N LEU A 121 0.68 -27.54 6.79
CA LEU A 121 1.14 -28.05 8.07
C LEU A 121 0.81 -29.54 8.09
N GLN A 122 1.82 -30.38 8.27
CA GLN A 122 1.68 -31.85 8.21
C GLN A 122 2.44 -32.50 9.37
N THR A 123 1.81 -33.50 9.97
CA THR A 123 2.42 -34.38 10.97
C THR A 123 3.21 -35.50 10.30
N ASP A 124 4.15 -36.08 11.04
CA ASP A 124 4.81 -37.31 10.59
C ASP A 124 3.88 -38.53 10.73
N GLU A 125 4.30 -39.67 10.17
CA GLU A 125 3.51 -40.92 10.15
C GLU A 125 3.20 -41.50 11.54
N ARG A 126 3.77 -40.98 12.62
CA ARG A 126 3.73 -41.60 13.95
C ARG A 126 3.13 -40.71 15.03
N ASN A 127 3.29 -39.40 14.91
CA ASN A 127 3.02 -38.46 15.98
C ASN A 127 1.85 -37.56 15.61
N ALA A 128 0.81 -37.58 16.45
CA ALA A 128 -0.20 -36.53 16.45
C ALA A 128 0.40 -35.22 16.97
N CYS A 129 -0.19 -34.09 16.58
CA CYS A 129 0.32 -32.76 16.92
C CYS A 129 -0.84 -31.76 17.03
N THR A 130 -0.78 -30.88 18.03
CA THR A 130 -1.67 -29.72 18.11
C THR A 130 -1.07 -28.54 17.36
N MET A 131 -1.81 -27.95 16.44
CA MET A 131 -1.47 -26.72 15.72
C MET A 131 -2.21 -25.56 16.37
N MET A 132 -1.51 -24.49 16.73
CA MET A 132 -2.10 -23.30 17.36
C MET A 132 -1.81 -22.06 16.53
N PHE A 133 -2.84 -21.28 16.22
CA PHE A 133 -2.73 -19.99 15.55
C PHE A 133 -2.84 -18.86 16.57
N GLU A 134 -1.75 -18.12 16.75
CA GLU A 134 -1.60 -17.10 17.77
C GLU A 134 -1.44 -15.71 17.13
N PRO A 135 -1.91 -14.62 17.75
CA PRO A 135 -2.61 -14.56 19.03
C PRO A 135 -4.11 -14.92 18.95
N MET A 136 -4.59 -15.44 17.82
CA MET A 136 -6.02 -15.71 17.60
C MET A 136 -6.58 -16.82 18.50
N GLY A 137 -5.72 -17.60 19.16
CA GLY A 137 -6.10 -18.58 20.17
C GLY A 137 -6.86 -19.79 19.63
N VAL A 138 -6.72 -20.10 18.33
CA VAL A 138 -7.40 -21.23 17.69
C VAL A 138 -6.47 -22.42 17.57
N THR A 139 -6.98 -23.61 17.91
CA THR A 139 -6.23 -24.86 17.94
C THR A 139 -6.87 -25.94 17.08
N TYR A 140 -6.03 -26.70 16.38
CA TYR A 140 -6.42 -27.88 15.59
C TYR A 140 -5.56 -29.07 16.01
N ASP A 141 -6.19 -30.20 16.30
CA ASP A 141 -5.48 -31.45 16.55
C ASP A 141 -5.38 -32.24 15.25
N LEU A 142 -4.15 -32.57 14.85
CA LEU A 142 -3.86 -33.40 13.70
C LEU A 142 -3.39 -34.78 14.19
N GLY A 143 -3.99 -35.84 13.66
CA GLY A 143 -3.51 -37.21 13.83
C GLY A 143 -2.20 -37.47 13.08
N PRO A 144 -1.61 -38.68 13.21
CA PRO A 144 -0.44 -39.07 12.42
C PRO A 144 -0.75 -39.07 10.91
N ASP A 145 0.19 -38.57 10.11
CA ASP A 145 0.08 -38.38 8.65
C ASP A 145 -1.07 -37.45 8.18
N GLU A 146 -1.68 -36.70 9.09
CA GLU A 146 -2.68 -35.69 8.75
C GLU A 146 -2.05 -34.35 8.40
N ASN A 147 -2.80 -33.55 7.63
CA ASN A 147 -2.37 -32.22 7.26
C ASN A 147 -3.54 -31.24 7.20
N MET A 148 -3.21 -29.96 7.32
CA MET A 148 -4.10 -28.84 7.08
C MET A 148 -3.38 -27.76 6.28
N TYR A 149 -4.13 -26.78 5.82
CA TYR A 149 -3.57 -25.59 5.16
C TYR A 149 -3.95 -24.33 5.91
N ALA A 150 -3.09 -23.32 5.80
CA ALA A 150 -3.39 -21.96 6.19
C ALA A 150 -3.00 -21.00 5.05
N GLU A 151 -3.88 -20.06 4.74
CA GLU A 151 -3.61 -18.96 3.83
C GLU A 151 -3.47 -17.67 4.63
N ALA A 152 -2.26 -17.13 4.68
CA ALA A 152 -1.94 -15.91 5.40
C ALA A 152 -1.59 -14.79 4.41
N GLN A 153 -2.02 -13.57 4.74
CA GLN A 153 -1.71 -12.40 3.94
C GLN A 153 -0.23 -12.03 4.06
N SER A 154 0.48 -11.91 2.93
CA SER A 154 1.85 -11.38 2.90
C SER A 154 1.80 -9.88 3.16
N MET A 155 2.40 -9.45 4.28
CA MET A 155 2.73 -8.06 4.51
C MET A 155 4.24 -7.90 4.33
N GLU A 156 4.67 -7.04 3.40
CA GLU A 156 6.09 -6.81 3.01
C GLU A 156 7.07 -6.54 4.16
N LYS A 157 6.58 -6.30 5.39
CA LYS A 157 7.37 -5.91 6.55
C LYS A 157 7.00 -6.65 7.84
N GLN A 158 6.34 -7.81 7.77
CA GLN A 158 6.02 -8.60 8.95
C GLN A 158 6.52 -10.04 8.83
N GLU A 159 7.04 -10.56 9.93
CA GLU A 159 7.61 -11.90 10.05
C GLU A 159 6.51 -12.89 10.49
N MET A 160 6.52 -14.10 9.95
CA MET A 160 5.74 -15.21 10.50
C MET A 160 6.62 -15.99 11.46
N GLU A 161 6.19 -16.12 12.71
CA GLU A 161 6.89 -16.94 13.70
C GLU A 161 6.27 -18.34 13.76
N ILE A 162 7.12 -19.36 13.75
CA ILE A 162 6.71 -20.76 13.95
C ILE A 162 7.55 -21.33 15.09
N VAL A 163 6.88 -21.74 16.16
CA VAL A 163 7.52 -22.35 17.34
C VAL A 163 7.06 -23.78 17.46
N VAL A 164 8.02 -24.72 17.42
CA VAL A 164 7.76 -26.14 17.66
C VAL A 164 8.02 -26.46 19.13
N TRP A 165 7.09 -27.18 19.76
CA TRP A 165 7.18 -27.61 21.14
C TRP A 165 6.75 -29.07 21.28
N PRO A 166 7.02 -29.74 22.43
CA PRO A 166 6.68 -31.16 22.60
C PRO A 166 5.17 -31.42 22.45
N GLY A 167 4.76 -31.99 21.32
CA GLY A 167 3.36 -32.31 21.01
C GLY A 167 2.63 -31.25 20.17
N GLY A 168 3.29 -30.18 19.73
CA GLY A 168 2.60 -29.11 19.03
C GLY A 168 3.47 -28.11 18.26
N ILE A 169 2.79 -27.24 17.53
CA ILE A 169 3.35 -26.10 16.81
C ILE A 169 2.46 -24.89 17.05
N SER A 170 3.07 -23.74 17.35
CA SER A 170 2.39 -22.44 17.38
C SER A 170 2.84 -21.58 16.21
N VAL A 171 1.89 -20.96 15.52
CA VAL A 171 2.07 -20.14 14.32
C VAL A 171 1.54 -18.73 14.61
N TRP A 172 2.42 -17.73 14.48
CA TRP A 172 2.04 -16.31 14.53
C TRP A 172 2.09 -15.72 13.11
N PRO A 173 0.96 -15.66 12.40
CA PRO A 173 0.91 -15.04 11.09
C PRO A 173 0.95 -13.51 11.21
N PRO A 174 1.46 -12.82 10.18
CA PRO A 174 1.54 -11.36 10.11
C PRO A 174 0.20 -10.66 9.79
N GLY A 175 -0.90 -11.41 9.69
CA GLY A 175 -2.15 -10.94 9.15
C GLY A 175 -3.31 -11.90 9.44
N PRO A 176 -4.52 -11.56 8.98
CA PRO A 176 -5.64 -12.49 8.95
C PRO A 176 -5.28 -13.80 8.24
N VAL A 177 -5.83 -14.90 8.72
CA VAL A 177 -5.57 -16.25 8.19
C VAL A 177 -6.88 -16.97 7.91
N LYS A 178 -6.93 -17.67 6.78
CA LYS A 178 -7.94 -18.69 6.53
C LYS A 178 -7.33 -20.07 6.72
N THR A 179 -8.01 -20.95 7.45
CA THR A 179 -7.59 -22.33 7.64
C THR A 179 -8.45 -23.27 6.83
N PHE A 180 -7.86 -24.39 6.39
CA PHE A 180 -8.53 -25.38 5.56
C PHE A 180 -8.15 -26.79 5.97
N ASP A 181 -9.08 -27.72 5.83
CA ASP A 181 -8.80 -29.14 6.00
C ASP A 181 -7.94 -29.73 4.86
N ALA A 182 -7.59 -31.00 4.96
CA ALA A 182 -6.81 -31.71 3.93
C ALA A 182 -7.50 -31.76 2.55
N ALA A 183 -8.84 -31.68 2.52
CA ALA A 183 -9.63 -31.65 1.28
C ALA A 183 -9.75 -30.22 0.69
N GLY A 184 -9.29 -29.20 1.42
CA GLY A 184 -9.35 -27.80 1.01
C GLY A 184 -10.65 -27.09 1.37
N ASN A 185 -11.50 -27.68 2.22
CA ASN A 185 -12.67 -26.99 2.75
C ASN A 185 -12.22 -25.97 3.81
N GLU A 186 -12.79 -24.77 3.77
CA GLU A 186 -12.52 -23.74 4.78
C GLU A 186 -13.00 -24.21 6.15
N LEU A 187 -12.14 -24.10 7.15
CA LEU A 187 -12.44 -24.39 8.56
C LEU A 187 -12.83 -23.09 9.27
N ASP A 188 -11.91 -22.12 9.30
CA ASP A 188 -12.11 -20.84 9.97
C ASP A 188 -11.47 -19.67 9.22
N GLU A 189 -12.02 -18.47 9.43
CA GLU A 189 -11.41 -17.18 9.07
C GLU A 189 -11.01 -16.44 10.34
N LEU A 190 -9.70 -16.42 10.60
CA LEU A 190 -9.07 -15.89 11.80
C LEU A 190 -8.67 -14.43 11.58
N ASN A 191 -9.24 -13.54 12.39
CA ASN A 191 -8.96 -12.10 12.36
C ASN A 191 -8.45 -11.66 13.74
N TYR A 192 -7.63 -10.59 13.77
CA TYR A 192 -7.19 -9.95 15.01
C TYR A 192 -8.33 -9.31 15.81
#